data_AF-A0A5D2N389-F1
#
_entry.id   AF-A0A5D2N389-F1
#
_cell.length_a   1.000
_cell.length_b   1.000
_cell.length_c   1.000
_cell.angle_alpha   90.00
_cell.angle_beta   90.00
_cell.angle_gamma   90.00
#
_symmetry.space_group_name_H-M   'P 1'
#
loop_
_entity.id
_entity.type
_entity.pdbx_description
1 polymer ?
#
loop_
_entity_poly.entity_id
_entity_poly.type
_entity_poly.pdbx_seq_one_letter_code
_entity_poly.pdbx_strand_id
1 'polypeptide(L)'
;MDGKRIERNEVYALVLCVSILLFALIVVSQPIPADKSQVEAWFNSIIKPVKERGKTLDSELVEAKTEPRIINVMQSGGGEFNTITKAIESVPSGNDKRVIISIGPGSYKEKIKI
;
A
#
# COMPACT_ATOMS: atom_id res chain seq x y z
N MET A 1 44.13 40.18 -10.77
CA MET A 1 42.89 39.45 -10.45
C MET A 1 43.20 37.98 -10.59
N ASP A 2 43.54 37.35 -9.47
CA ASP A 2 44.08 35.99 -9.44
C ASP A 2 42.91 34.99 -9.33
N GLY A 3 42.54 34.38 -10.45
CA GLY A 3 41.45 33.42 -10.53
C GLY A 3 41.95 32.05 -10.11
N LYS A 4 41.73 31.67 -8.85
CA LYS A 4 42.06 30.33 -8.32
C LYS A 4 41.34 29.26 -9.17
N ARG A 5 42.10 28.51 -9.97
CA ARG A 5 41.61 27.38 -10.76
C ARG A 5 41.17 26.27 -9.82
N ILE A 6 39.87 25.99 -9.79
CA ILE A 6 39.31 24.85 -9.07
C ILE A 6 39.68 23.57 -9.83
N GLU A 7 40.33 22.64 -9.14
CA GLU A 7 40.77 21.38 -9.75
C GLU A 7 39.59 20.43 -9.98
N ARG A 8 39.71 19.64 -11.05
CA ARG A 8 38.65 18.77 -11.58
C ARG A 8 38.05 17.85 -10.51
N ASN A 9 38.85 17.40 -9.56
CA ASN A 9 38.46 16.46 -8.50
C ASN A 9 37.58 17.12 -7.44
N GLU A 10 37.80 18.40 -7.13
CA GLU A 10 36.93 19.17 -6.24
C GLU A 10 35.57 19.45 -6.89
N VAL A 11 35.55 19.68 -8.22
CA VAL A 11 34.30 19.80 -8.98
C VAL A 11 33.51 18.50 -8.95
N TYR A 12 34.17 17.34 -9.11
CA TYR A 12 33.49 16.04 -9.02
C TYR A 12 32.97 15.76 -7.61
N ALA A 13 33.73 16.07 -6.56
CA ALA A 13 33.29 15.91 -5.18
C ALA A 13 32.10 16.81 -4.85
N LEU A 14 32.09 18.06 -5.33
CA LEU A 14 30.96 18.98 -5.20
C LEU A 14 29.72 18.49 -5.94
N VAL A 15 29.87 18.01 -7.19
CA VAL A 15 28.76 17.45 -7.96
C VAL A 15 28.20 16.19 -7.31
N LEU A 16 29.06 15.33 -6.74
CA LEU A 16 28.65 14.13 -6.02
C LEU A 16 27.93 14.47 -4.70
N CYS A 17 28.43 15.43 -3.92
CA CYS A 17 27.77 15.88 -2.70
C CYS A 17 26.43 16.59 -2.97
N VAL A 18 26.35 17.44 -4.01
CA VAL A 18 25.11 18.12 -4.42
C VAL A 18 24.08 17.11 -4.91
N SER A 19 24.50 16.09 -5.67
CA SER A 19 23.59 15.01 -6.08
C SER A 19 23.12 14.17 -4.89
N ILE A 20 23.99 13.77 -3.97
CA ILE A 20 23.60 13.06 -2.75
C ILE A 20 22.61 13.88 -1.89
N LEU A 21 22.82 15.19 -1.74
CA LEU A 21 21.91 16.09 -1.01
C LEU A 21 20.56 16.29 -1.72
N LEU A 22 20.53 16.33 -3.05
CA LEU A 22 19.30 16.42 -3.85
C LEU A 22 18.48 15.11 -3.81
N PHE A 23 19.14 13.95 -3.75
CA PHE A 23 18.45 12.65 -3.69
C PHE A 23 18.07 12.23 -2.25
N ALA A 24 18.75 12.72 -1.22
CA ALA A 24 18.44 12.40 0.18
C ALA A 24 17.10 12.96 0.67
N LEU A 25 16.56 14.00 0.01
CA LEU A 25 15.30 14.63 0.42
C LEU A 25 14.03 13.87 -0.04
N ILE A 26 14.18 12.83 -0.87
CA ILE A 26 13.05 12.11 -1.48
C ILE A 26 12.67 10.86 -0.68
N VAL A 27 12.96 10.83 0.62
CA VAL A 27 12.30 9.85 1.52
C VAL A 27 10.86 10.33 1.74
N VAL A 28 10.01 9.80 0.87
CA VAL A 28 8.60 10.09 0.61
C VAL A 28 7.74 10.13 1.87
N SER A 29 7.04 11.25 2.05
CA SER A 29 5.65 11.22 2.51
C SER A 29 4.89 12.36 1.82
N GLN A 30 4.55 12.17 0.55
CA GLN A 30 3.65 13.10 -0.14
C GLN A 30 2.31 13.15 0.61
N PRO A 31 1.85 14.33 1.06
CA PRO A 31 0.67 14.43 1.91
C PRO A 31 -0.58 13.93 1.19
N ILE A 32 -1.51 13.34 1.95
CA ILE A 32 -2.81 12.93 1.42
C ILE A 32 -3.53 14.19 0.90
N PRO A 33 -4.01 14.21 -0.35
CA PRO A 33 -4.74 15.35 -0.88
C PRO A 33 -6.02 15.63 -0.08
N ALA A 34 -6.29 16.90 0.20
CA ALA A 34 -7.54 17.32 0.85
C ALA A 34 -8.75 17.18 -0.09
N ASP A 35 -8.53 17.31 -1.40
CA ASP A 35 -9.55 17.13 -2.43
C ASP A 35 -9.75 15.63 -2.71
N LYS A 36 -10.97 15.16 -2.42
CA LYS A 36 -11.38 13.76 -2.60
C LYS A 36 -11.18 13.27 -4.04
N SER A 37 -11.35 14.13 -5.04
CA SER A 37 -11.21 13.76 -6.45
C SER A 37 -9.77 13.38 -6.83
N GLN A 38 -8.79 13.86 -6.07
CA GLN A 38 -7.36 13.64 -6.32
C GLN A 38 -6.80 12.44 -5.56
N VAL A 39 -7.55 11.91 -4.59
CA VAL A 39 -7.09 10.82 -3.70
C VAL A 39 -6.77 9.55 -4.49
N GLU A 40 -7.58 9.21 -5.50
CA GLU A 40 -7.34 7.99 -6.28
C GLU A 40 -6.06 8.09 -7.12
N ALA A 41 -5.86 9.21 -7.81
CA ALA A 41 -4.66 9.45 -8.59
C ALA A 41 -3.39 9.48 -7.72
N TRP A 42 -3.46 10.13 -6.55
CA TRP A 42 -2.38 10.12 -5.55
C TRP A 42 -2.11 8.71 -5.01
N PHE A 43 -3.16 7.95 -4.66
CA PHE A 43 -2.99 6.59 -4.17
C PHE A 43 -2.30 5.70 -5.21
N ASN A 44 -2.71 5.78 -6.47
CA ASN A 44 -2.16 4.97 -7.55
C ASN A 44 -0.71 5.37 -7.91
N SER A 45 -0.33 6.63 -7.71
CA SER A 45 1.04 7.10 -7.97
C SER A 45 2.04 6.64 -6.90
N ILE A 46 1.59 6.51 -5.64
CA ILE A 46 2.43 6.14 -4.50
C ILE A 46 2.37 4.64 -4.20
N ILE A 47 1.17 4.05 -4.22
CA ILE A 47 0.93 2.65 -3.88
C ILE A 47 0.78 1.85 -5.17
N LYS A 48 1.91 1.39 -5.70
CA LYS A 48 1.92 0.53 -6.89
C LYS A 48 1.18 -0.80 -6.64
N PRO A 49 0.55 -1.40 -7.66
CA PRO A 49 -0.04 -2.74 -7.56
C PRO A 49 0.97 -3.78 -7.07
N VAL A 50 0.49 -4.84 -6.40
CA VAL A 50 1.35 -5.92 -5.89
C VAL A 50 2.18 -6.54 -7.02
N LYS A 51 1.60 -6.68 -8.22
CA LYS A 51 2.27 -7.17 -9.43
C LYS A 51 3.54 -6.36 -9.78
N GLU A 52 3.53 -5.06 -9.51
CA GLU A 52 4.67 -4.17 -9.78
C GLU A 52 5.67 -4.09 -8.61
N ARG A 53 5.22 -4.42 -7.40
CA ARG A 53 6.08 -4.48 -6.19
C ARG A 53 6.65 -5.87 -5.93
N GLY A 54 6.21 -6.90 -6.65
CA GLY A 54 6.50 -8.31 -6.34
C GLY A 54 7.99 -8.68 -6.28
N LYS A 55 8.88 -7.89 -6.89
CA LYS A 55 10.33 -8.14 -6.84
C LYS A 55 11.01 -7.71 -5.54
N THR A 56 10.39 -6.83 -4.75
CA THR A 56 10.94 -6.32 -3.48
C THR A 56 10.11 -6.74 -2.26
N LEU A 57 9.02 -7.46 -2.48
CA LEU A 57 8.15 -7.99 -1.44
C LEU A 57 8.49 -9.45 -1.16
N ASP A 58 8.24 -9.88 0.07
CA ASP A 58 8.32 -11.29 0.44
C ASP A 58 7.43 -12.15 -0.50
N SER A 59 7.97 -13.26 -0.98
CA SER A 59 7.29 -14.14 -1.92
C SER A 59 5.97 -14.67 -1.35
N GLU A 60 5.92 -14.99 -0.05
CA GLU A 60 4.69 -15.45 0.61
C GLU A 60 3.63 -14.35 0.61
N LEU A 61 4.02 -13.09 0.82
CA LEU A 61 3.11 -11.94 0.80
C LEU A 61 2.58 -11.63 -0.61
N VAL A 62 3.37 -11.89 -1.64
CA VAL A 62 2.95 -11.73 -3.04
C VAL A 62 1.96 -12.82 -3.41
N GLU A 63 2.26 -14.07 -3.07
CA GLU A 63 1.39 -15.22 -3.31
C GLU A 63 0.04 -15.04 -2.61
N ALA A 64 0.06 -14.69 -1.32
CA ALA A 64 -1.14 -14.42 -0.53
C ALA A 64 -2.06 -13.36 -1.17
N LYS A 65 -1.49 -12.38 -1.88
CA LYS A 65 -2.23 -11.26 -2.47
C LYS A 65 -2.60 -11.45 -3.93
N THR A 66 -2.11 -12.49 -4.60
CA THR A 66 -2.30 -12.68 -6.05
C THR A 66 -3.75 -13.02 -6.37
N GLU A 67 -4.39 -13.83 -5.53
CA GLU A 67 -5.80 -14.25 -5.69
C GLU A 67 -6.53 -14.17 -4.35
N PRO A 68 -7.01 -12.98 -3.96
CA PRO A 68 -7.71 -12.84 -2.68
C PRO A 68 -9.08 -13.54 -2.73
N ARG A 69 -9.43 -14.24 -1.65
CA ARG A 69 -10.78 -14.74 -1.44
C ARG A 69 -11.67 -13.58 -1.00
N ILE A 70 -12.75 -13.30 -1.73
CA ILE A 70 -13.74 -12.29 -1.37
C ILE A 70 -14.94 -12.99 -0.74
N ILE A 71 -15.31 -12.59 0.47
CA ILE A 71 -16.48 -13.09 1.19
C ILE A 71 -17.50 -11.96 1.30
N ASN A 72 -18.68 -12.13 0.71
CA ASN A 72 -19.71 -11.08 0.76
C ASN A 72 -20.64 -11.27 1.96
N VAL A 73 -20.82 -10.21 2.75
CA VAL A 73 -21.73 -10.16 3.90
C VAL A 73 -22.87 -9.20 3.61
N MET A 74 -24.11 -9.66 3.72
CA MET A 74 -25.28 -8.81 3.50
C MET A 74 -26.44 -9.20 4.44
N GLN A 75 -26.80 -8.29 5.34
CA GLN A 75 -27.88 -8.50 6.33
C GLN A 75 -29.22 -8.85 5.68
N SER A 76 -29.56 -8.16 4.59
CA SER A 76 -30.81 -8.36 3.85
C SER A 76 -30.81 -9.60 2.94
N GLY A 77 -29.72 -10.39 2.94
CA GLY A 77 -29.53 -11.51 2.02
C GLY A 77 -28.78 -11.12 0.74
N GLY A 78 -28.46 -12.12 -0.10
CA GLY A 78 -27.70 -11.95 -1.34
C GLY A 78 -26.17 -12.01 -1.18
N GLY A 79 -25.65 -11.97 0.05
CA GLY A 79 -24.27 -12.33 0.38
C GLY A 79 -24.13 -13.80 0.79
N GLU A 80 -22.88 -14.26 0.93
CA GLU A 80 -22.57 -15.60 1.48
C GLU A 80 -22.97 -15.72 2.95
N PHE A 81 -22.82 -14.63 3.71
CA PHE A 81 -23.22 -14.56 5.11
C PHE A 81 -24.09 -13.33 5.37
N ASN A 82 -24.86 -13.36 6.45
CA ASN A 82 -25.69 -12.22 6.90
C ASN A 82 -25.11 -11.50 8.13
N THR A 83 -24.02 -12.03 8.68
CA THR A 83 -23.33 -11.51 9.87
C THR A 83 -21.83 -11.48 9.64
N ILE A 84 -21.15 -10.52 10.24
CA ILE A 84 -19.69 -10.39 10.14
C ILE A 84 -19.00 -11.55 10.88
N THR A 85 -19.55 -11.97 12.03
CA THR A 85 -18.96 -13.04 12.86
C THR A 85 -18.84 -14.35 12.08
N LYS A 86 -19.91 -14.80 11.40
CA LYS A 86 -19.87 -16.02 10.57
C LYS A 86 -18.88 -15.94 9.41
N ALA A 87 -18.72 -14.76 8.81
CA ALA A 87 -17.74 -14.57 7.75
C ALA A 87 -16.31 -14.77 8.29
N ILE A 88 -16.02 -14.27 9.49
CA ILE A 88 -14.72 -14.46 10.17
C ILE A 88 -14.51 -15.94 10.50
N GLU A 89 -15.50 -16.61 11.10
CA GLU A 89 -15.43 -18.03 11.46
C GLU A 89 -15.24 -18.95 10.24
N SER A 90 -15.65 -18.50 9.04
CA SER A 90 -15.45 -19.24 7.78
C SER A 90 -14.02 -19.16 7.22
N VAL A 91 -13.16 -18.35 7.81
CA VAL A 91 -11.75 -18.25 7.46
C VAL A 91 -10.99 -19.38 8.17
N PRO A 92 -10.29 -20.26 7.44
CA PRO A 92 -9.57 -21.36 8.07
C PRO A 92 -8.41 -20.85 8.93
N SER A 93 -8.11 -21.57 10.02
CA SER A 93 -6.89 -21.31 10.79
C SER A 93 -5.65 -21.60 9.93
N GLY A 94 -4.61 -20.78 10.06
CA GLY A 94 -3.39 -20.90 9.24
C GLY A 94 -3.57 -20.48 7.78
N ASN A 95 -4.64 -19.74 7.46
CA ASN A 95 -4.91 -19.26 6.12
C ASN A 95 -3.78 -18.36 5.58
N ASP A 96 -3.21 -18.78 4.46
CA ASP A 96 -2.07 -18.19 3.75
C ASP A 96 -2.48 -17.21 2.64
N LYS A 97 -3.77 -17.14 2.30
CA LYS A 97 -4.31 -16.22 1.27
C LYS A 97 -4.97 -15.00 1.87
N ARG A 98 -4.90 -13.85 1.22
CA ARG A 98 -5.65 -12.67 1.68
C ARG A 98 -7.16 -12.93 1.57
N VAL A 99 -7.87 -12.84 2.69
CA VAL A 99 -9.34 -12.84 2.72
C VAL A 99 -9.86 -11.41 2.84
N ILE A 100 -10.81 -11.05 1.98
CA ILE A 100 -11.50 -9.76 1.96
C ILE A 100 -12.95 -10.00 2.34
N ILE A 101 -13.35 -9.60 3.55
CA ILE A 101 -14.75 -9.62 3.98
C ILE A 101 -15.39 -8.30 3.52
N SER A 102 -16.20 -8.38 2.45
CA SER A 102 -16.92 -7.26 1.85
C SER A 102 -18.28 -7.10 2.52
N ILE A 103 -18.45 -6.03 3.28
CA ILE A 103 -19.66 -5.80 4.08
C ILE A 103 -20.60 -4.88 3.32
N GLY A 104 -21.73 -5.44 2.87
CA GLY A 104 -22.82 -4.71 2.23
C GLY A 104 -23.56 -3.78 3.20
N PRO A 105 -24.39 -2.86 2.68
CA PRO A 105 -25.11 -1.89 3.48
C PRO A 105 -25.96 -2.54 4.58
N GLY A 106 -25.99 -1.91 5.76
CA GLY A 106 -26.73 -2.42 6.93
C GLY A 106 -26.17 -1.89 8.24
N SER A 107 -26.87 -2.17 9.34
CA SER A 107 -26.41 -1.84 10.69
C SER A 107 -26.09 -3.13 11.44
N TYR A 108 -24.80 -3.46 11.52
CA TYR A 108 -24.30 -4.67 12.15
C TYR A 108 -24.01 -4.41 13.63
N LYS A 109 -24.86 -4.93 14.52
CA LYS A 109 -24.69 -4.82 15.97
C LYS A 109 -24.12 -6.14 16.51
N GLU A 110 -22.81 -6.32 16.36
CA GLU A 110 -22.11 -7.54 16.72
C GLU A 110 -20.85 -7.21 17.53
N LYS A 111 -20.50 -8.06 18.50
CA LYS A 111 -19.19 -8.02 19.16
C LYS A 111 -18.24 -8.91 18.37
N ILE A 112 -17.23 -8.30 17.73
CA ILE A 112 -16.29 -9.02 16.88
C ILE A 112 -15.09 -9.51 17.69
N LYS A 113 -14.68 -10.75 17.42
CA LYS A 113 -13.42 -11.34 17.84
C LYS A 113 -12.76 -11.94 16.60
N ILE A 114 -11.46 -11.69 16.44
CA ILE A 114 -10.62 -12.20 15.36
C ILE A 114 -9.53 -13.05 16.01
#